data_AF-A0A972AEB1-F1
#
_entry.id   AF-A0A972AEB1-F1
#
_cell.length_a   1.000
_cell.length_b   1.000
_cell.length_c   1.000
_cell.angle_alpha   90.00
_cell.angle_beta   90.00
_cell.angle_gamma   90.00
#
_symmetry.space_group_name_H-M   'P 1'
#
loop_
_entity.id
_entity.type
_entity.pdbx_description
1 polymer ?
#
loop_
_entity_poly.entity_id
_entity_poly.type
_entity_poly.pdbx_seq_one_letter_code
_entity_poly.pdbx_strand_id
1 'polypeptide(L)'
;MEKKRKVIKIKAIPAERVEKELIITTEFIKLDSALKLAGEAETGGHAKLMVSEGKVFVNGERCLQRGKKLFDGDSFRVGATVYKVVRLR
;
A
#
# COMPACT_ATOMS: atom_id res chain seq x y z
N MET A 1 25.69 -14.50 -24.41
CA MET A 1 25.62 -13.03 -24.53
C MET A 1 24.44 -12.53 -23.69
N GLU A 2 24.72 -12.17 -22.44
CA GLU A 2 23.76 -11.70 -21.44
C GLU A 2 23.11 -10.35 -21.82
N LYS A 3 21.79 -10.33 -21.97
CA LYS A 3 21.02 -9.08 -22.02
C LYS A 3 20.72 -8.64 -20.58
N LYS A 4 21.63 -7.85 -20.00
CA LYS A 4 21.41 -7.13 -18.73
C LYS A 4 20.21 -6.18 -18.89
N ARG A 5 19.08 -6.53 -18.29
CA ARG A 5 17.87 -5.68 -18.27
C ARG A 5 18.18 -4.44 -17.41
N LYS A 6 18.36 -3.29 -18.07
CA LYS A 6 18.54 -1.98 -17.45
C LYS A 6 17.34 -1.68 -16.55
N VAL A 7 17.61 -1.56 -15.25
CA VAL A 7 16.68 -1.04 -14.25
C VAL A 7 16.25 0.36 -14.68
N ILE A 8 14.95 0.54 -14.88
CA ILE A 8 14.37 1.74 -15.45
C ILE A 8 14.48 2.87 -14.41
N LYS A 9 15.38 3.82 -14.63
CA LYS A 9 15.49 5.07 -13.86
C LYS A 9 14.26 5.94 -14.15
N ILE A 10 13.20 5.78 -13.37
CA ILE A 10 12.07 6.71 -13.39
C ILE A 10 12.47 7.94 -12.59
N LYS A 11 12.77 9.05 -13.29
CA LYS A 11 12.87 10.39 -12.70
C LYS A 11 11.50 10.75 -12.12
N ALA A 12 11.28 10.53 -10.83
CA ALA A 12 10.05 10.96 -10.16
C ALA A 12 10.20 12.41 -9.69
N ILE A 13 9.34 13.26 -10.25
CA ILE A 13 9.14 14.69 -9.96
C ILE A 13 8.87 14.89 -8.45
N PRO A 14 9.37 15.95 -7.79
CA PRO A 14 9.26 16.09 -6.34
C PRO A 14 7.81 16.39 -5.96
N ALA A 15 7.16 15.42 -5.35
CA ALA A 15 5.92 15.61 -4.60
C ALA A 15 6.18 14.94 -3.26
N GLU A 16 6.14 15.72 -2.18
CA GLU A 16 6.41 15.28 -0.80
C GLU A 16 5.62 14.01 -0.47
N ARG A 17 6.24 12.84 -0.64
CA ARG A 17 5.63 11.56 -0.28
C ARG A 17 5.79 11.40 1.22
N VAL A 18 4.66 11.28 1.91
CA VAL A 18 4.64 11.05 3.36
C VAL A 18 4.67 9.55 3.60
N GLU A 19 5.73 9.07 4.25
CA GLU A 19 5.84 7.68 4.67
C GLU A 19 5.36 7.54 6.11
N LYS A 20 4.50 6.55 6.36
CA LYS A 20 3.94 6.23 7.68
C LYS A 20 4.09 4.74 7.96
N GLU A 21 4.22 4.39 9.22
CA GLU A 21 4.24 3.00 9.66
C GLU A 21 2.84 2.58 10.12
N LEU A 22 2.39 1.43 9.63
CA LEU A 22 1.15 0.79 10.06
C LEU A 22 1.53 -0.42 10.93
N ILE A 23 1.43 -0.24 12.24
CA ILE A 23 1.78 -1.29 13.20
C ILE A 23 0.67 -2.33 13.26
N ILE A 24 1.02 -3.59 13.08
CA ILE A 24 0.10 -4.73 13.22
C ILE A 24 0.62 -5.71 14.28
N THR A 25 -0.28 -6.33 15.04
CA THR A 25 0.08 -7.39 16.01
C THR A 25 -0.22 -8.79 15.47
N THR A 26 -1.03 -8.88 14.41
CA THR A 26 -1.38 -10.12 13.72
C THR A 26 -0.31 -10.51 12.71
N GLU A 27 -0.37 -11.75 12.21
CA GLU A 27 0.54 -12.24 11.16
C GLU A 27 0.37 -11.45 9.84
N PHE A 28 -0.86 -11.07 9.53
CA PHE A 28 -1.20 -10.27 8.37
C PHE A 28 -2.37 -9.33 8.69
N ILE A 29 -2.55 -8.32 7.86
CA ILE A 29 -3.75 -7.47 7.83
C ILE A 29 -4.34 -7.47 6.42
N LYS A 30 -5.67 -7.42 6.29
CA LYS A 30 -6.32 -7.27 4.97
C LYS A 30 -6.22 -5.82 4.51
N LEU A 31 -6.13 -5.57 3.21
CA LEU A 31 -6.04 -4.22 2.65
C LEU A 31 -7.20 -3.32 3.10
N ASP A 32 -8.45 -3.82 3.12
CA ASP A 32 -9.60 -3.05 3.65
C ASP A 32 -9.42 -2.61 5.11
N SER A 33 -8.88 -3.50 5.94
CA SER A 33 -8.67 -3.28 7.36
C SER A 33 -7.46 -2.38 7.59
N ALA A 34 -6.43 -2.50 6.76
CA ALA A 34 -5.25 -1.64 6.76
C ALA A 34 -5.61 -0.20 6.39
N LEU A 35 -6.45 0.00 5.37
CA LEU A 35 -6.95 1.33 4.98
C LEU A 35 -7.75 1.99 6.10
N LYS A 36 -8.55 1.20 6.81
CA LYS A 36 -9.30 1.67 7.98
C LYS A 36 -8.36 2.03 9.15
N LEU A 37 -7.41 1.15 9.44
CA LEU A 37 -6.44 1.35 10.53
C LEU A 37 -5.54 2.56 10.28
N ALA A 38 -5.19 2.82 9.01
CA ALA A 38 -4.43 3.98 8.57
C ALA A 38 -5.22 5.30 8.61
N GLY A 39 -6.55 5.24 8.80
CA GLY A 39 -7.42 6.43 8.76
C GLY A 39 -7.76 6.92 7.35
N GLU A 40 -7.35 6.21 6.29
CA GLU A 40 -7.69 6.56 4.90
C GLU A 40 -9.13 6.20 4.55
N ALA A 41 -9.72 5.22 5.25
CA ALA A 41 -11.12 4.82 5.08
C ALA A 41 -11.87 4.88 6.40
N GLU A 42 -12.92 5.70 6.47
CA GLU A 42 -13.78 5.80 7.66
C GLU A 42 -14.63 4.53 7.87
N THR A 43 -15.05 3.88 6.78
CA THR A 43 -15.90 2.69 6.80
C THR A 43 -15.39 1.61 5.86
N GLY A 44 -15.82 0.36 6.06
CA GLY A 44 -15.53 -0.73 5.13
C GLY A 44 -16.11 -0.49 3.72
N GLY A 45 -17.21 0.26 3.62
CA GLY A 45 -17.77 0.70 2.33
C GLY A 45 -16.86 1.69 1.62
N HIS A 46 -16.28 2.65 2.35
CA HIS A 46 -15.32 3.60 1.81
C HIS A 46 -14.04 2.89 1.32
N ALA A 47 -13.51 1.94 2.11
CA ALA A 47 -12.36 1.12 1.71
C ALA A 47 -12.63 0.33 0.41
N LYS A 48 -13.84 -0.24 0.27
CA LYS A 48 -14.26 -0.93 -0.95
C LYS A 48 -14.21 0.01 -2.16
N LEU A 49 -14.78 1.22 -2.03
CA LEU A 49 -14.84 2.19 -3.13
C LEU A 49 -13.42 2.58 -3.58
N MET A 50 -12.53 2.96 -2.65
CA MET A 50 -11.16 3.36 -3.00
C MET A 50 -10.38 2.26 -3.73
N VAL A 51 -10.52 1.01 -3.29
CA VAL A 51 -9.87 -0.13 -3.92
C VAL A 51 -10.49 -0.40 -5.30
N SER A 52 -11.81 -0.38 -5.43
CA SER A 52 -12.50 -0.59 -6.71
C SER A 52 -12.22 0.52 -7.74
N GLU A 53 -12.05 1.76 -7.29
CA GLU A 53 -11.65 2.89 -8.14
C GLU A 53 -10.16 2.88 -8.53
N GLY A 54 -9.38 1.93 -8.00
CA GLY A 54 -7.96 1.81 -8.31
C GLY A 54 -7.10 2.92 -7.73
N LYS A 55 -7.55 3.57 -6.65
CA LYS A 55 -6.82 4.62 -5.92
C LYS A 55 -5.71 4.05 -5.01
N VAL A 56 -5.71 2.73 -4.82
CA VAL A 56 -4.82 2.03 -3.89
C VAL A 56 -3.76 1.24 -4.67
N PHE A 57 -2.50 1.37 -4.25
CA PHE A 57 -1.37 0.62 -4.79
C PHE A 57 -0.76 -0.22 -3.68
N VAL A 58 -0.34 -1.45 -3.97
CA VAL A 58 0.37 -2.33 -3.04
C VAL A 58 1.70 -2.69 -3.68
N ASN A 59 2.81 -2.44 -2.99
CA ASN A 59 4.18 -2.67 -3.47
C ASN A 59 4.43 -2.07 -4.87
N GLY A 60 3.83 -0.91 -5.14
CA GLY A 60 3.98 -0.18 -6.41
C GLY A 60 2.96 -0.55 -7.49
N GLU A 61 2.17 -1.60 -7.31
CA GLU A 61 1.18 -2.06 -8.29
C GLU A 61 -0.25 -1.67 -7.88
N ARG A 62 -1.07 -1.24 -8.85
CA ARG A 62 -2.49 -0.92 -8.58
C ARG A 62 -3.20 -2.18 -8.11
N CYS A 63 -3.86 -2.11 -6.96
CA CYS A 63 -4.57 -3.24 -6.38
C CYS A 63 -6.07 -2.99 -6.36
N LEU A 64 -6.84 -3.88 -7.00
CA LEU A 64 -8.31 -3.88 -6.96
C LEU A 64 -8.87 -4.94 -6.00
N GLN A 65 -7.99 -5.66 -5.29
CA GLN A 65 -8.36 -6.75 -4.40
C GLN A 65 -8.39 -6.28 -2.94
N ARG A 66 -9.58 -5.92 -2.45
CA ARG A 66 -9.76 -5.44 -1.05
C ARG A 66 -9.31 -6.45 0.01
N GLY A 67 -9.40 -7.74 -0.30
CA GLY A 67 -9.03 -8.83 0.60
C GLY A 67 -7.57 -9.25 0.50
N LYS A 68 -6.75 -8.50 -0.25
CA LYS A 68 -5.31 -8.77 -0.34
C LYS A 68 -4.72 -8.70 1.07
N LYS A 69 -4.02 -9.76 1.46
CA LYS A 69 -3.31 -9.81 2.74
C LYS A 69 -1.99 -9.06 2.58
N LEU A 70 -1.70 -8.19 3.53
CA LEU A 70 -0.44 -7.49 3.69
C LEU A 70 0.28 -8.09 4.89
N PHE A 71 1.54 -8.42 4.70
CA PHE A 71 2.42 -8.98 5.72
C PHE A 71 3.44 -7.94 6.16
N ASP A 72 4.20 -8.28 7.20
CA ASP A 72 5.35 -7.47 7.62
C ASP A 72 6.29 -7.16 6.44
N GLY A 73 6.65 -5.89 6.29
CA GLY A 73 7.49 -5.41 5.19
C GLY A 73 6.73 -5.04 3.91
N ASP A 74 5.46 -5.40 3.77
CA ASP A 74 4.63 -4.91 2.66
C ASP A 74 4.35 -3.41 2.80
N SER A 75 4.04 -2.76 1.67
CA SER A 75 3.63 -1.37 1.64
C SER A 75 2.39 -1.18 0.79
N PHE A 76 1.53 -0.25 1.20
CA PHE A 76 0.44 0.24 0.37
C PHE A 76 0.47 1.76 0.28
N ARG A 77 -0.01 2.32 -0.82
CA ARG A 77 -0.03 3.75 -1.10
C ARG A 77 -1.43 4.19 -1.48
N VAL A 78 -1.84 5.30 -0.89
CA VAL A 78 -3.06 6.02 -1.22
C VAL A 78 -2.66 7.47 -1.51
N GLY A 79 -2.91 7.94 -2.73
CA GLY A 79 -2.44 9.25 -3.17
C GLY A 79 -0.92 9.43 -3.00
N ALA A 80 -0.53 10.38 -2.15
CA ALA A 80 0.86 10.73 -1.82
C ALA A 80 1.40 9.99 -0.57
N THR A 81 0.53 9.37 0.23
CA THR A 81 0.92 8.72 1.49
C THR A 81 1.24 7.25 1.25
N VAL A 82 2.38 6.81 1.74
CA VAL A 82 2.82 5.41 1.73
C VAL A 82 2.77 4.88 3.15
N TYR A 83 2.13 3.74 3.33
CA TYR A 83 2.01 3.03 4.59
C TYR A 83 2.83 1.76 4.51
N LYS A 84 3.85 1.64 5.37
CA LYS A 84 4.66 0.44 5.51
C LYS A 84 4.10 -0.40 6.65
N VAL A 85 3.78 -1.66 6.37
CA VAL A 85 3.28 -2.59 7.38
C VAL A 85 4.47 -3.09 8.20
N VAL A 86 4.40 -2.87 9.51
CA VAL A 86 5.41 -3.31 10.46
C VAL A 86 4.73 -4.14 11.52
N ARG A 87 5.16 -5.38 11.69
CA ARG A 87 4.62 -6.27 12.72
C ARG A 87 5.33 -6.03 14.04
N LEU A 88 4.55 -5.72 15.08
CA LEU A 88 5.03 -5.69 16.45
C LEU A 88 5.29 -7.12 16.92
N ARG A 89 6.48 -7.36 17.47
CA ARG A 89 6.88 -8.63 18.09
C ARG A 89 6.55 -8.67 19.57
#